data_AF-A0A7Y0U1H8-F1
#
_entry.id   AF-A0A7Y0U1H8-F1
#
_cell.length_a   1.000
_cell.length_b   1.000
_cell.length_c   1.000
_cell.angle_alpha   90.00
_cell.angle_beta   90.00
_cell.angle_gamma   90.00
#
_symmetry.space_group_name_H-M   'P 1'
#
loop_
_entity.id
_entity.type
_entity.pdbx_description
1 polymer ?
#
loop_
_entity_poly.entity_id
_entity_poly.type
_entity_poly.pdbx_seq_one_letter_code
_entity_poly.pdbx_strand_id
1 'polypeptide(L)'
;MENLTDGDQRLVLTLSCPDQPGIVHAVSGMVSESGGNILQSAQFGDPDTGLFFMRVSMDVPSRETIETKTQGLAARYQMDWNLDEIGRPLRTVIMVSKEGHCLSDLLYRVRDNALPIDVCAVVGNHPDLSPIATFYQVPFILVPVTKDNKPQAEQRLLDLVEAEKIELVVLARYMQILSDRLCQKMSGRIINIHHSFLPSFKGAKPYAQAHDRGVKLIGATAHYVTADLDEGPIIEQDVARVDHTLTTAAMQKQGQDVERRVLAQAVKWHAEHRVLLNGTRTVIFR
;
A
#
# COMPACT_ATOMS: atom_id res chain seq x y z
N MET A 1 19.71 19.40 -19.87
CA MET A 1 18.77 19.56 -18.74
C MET A 1 18.12 20.91 -18.91
N GLU A 2 17.10 20.99 -19.76
CA GLU A 2 16.24 22.16 -19.94
C GLU A 2 15.19 21.78 -20.98
N ASN A 3 13.92 22.06 -20.64
CA ASN A 3 12.65 21.94 -21.39
C ASN A 3 11.57 21.27 -20.53
N LEU A 4 11.44 21.67 -19.26
CA LEU A 4 10.11 21.75 -18.68
C LEU A 4 9.60 23.11 -19.12
N THR A 5 8.67 23.14 -20.07
CA THR A 5 7.91 24.36 -20.28
C THR A 5 7.09 24.61 -19.02
N ASP A 6 7.11 25.84 -18.53
CA ASP A 6 6.32 26.28 -17.37
C ASP A 6 4.84 25.99 -17.67
N GLY A 7 4.32 24.85 -17.17
CA GLY A 7 3.00 24.32 -17.55
C GLY A 7 2.91 22.80 -17.77
N ASP A 8 4.03 22.08 -17.93
CA ASP A 8 3.98 20.62 -18.11
C ASP A 8 3.57 19.87 -16.83
N GLN A 9 2.70 18.87 -16.99
CA GLN A 9 2.20 18.01 -15.92
C GLN A 9 3.01 16.72 -15.84
N ARG A 10 3.40 16.34 -14.62
CA ARG A 10 4.08 15.07 -14.34
C ARG A 10 3.08 14.00 -13.95
N LEU A 11 2.90 13.01 -14.81
CA LEU A 11 1.90 11.95 -14.62
C LEU A 11 2.53 10.57 -14.57
N VAL A 12 1.87 9.65 -13.87
CA VAL A 12 2.17 8.22 -13.87
C VAL A 12 0.96 7.45 -14.35
N LEU A 13 1.16 6.67 -15.42
CA LEU A 13 0.18 5.71 -15.94
C LEU A 13 0.60 4.32 -15.50
N THR A 14 -0.29 3.62 -14.81
CA THR A 14 -0.20 2.18 -14.55
C THR A 14 -1.30 1.47 -15.30
N LEU A 15 -0.99 0.31 -15.91
CA LEU A 15 -1.97 -0.50 -16.61
C LEU A 15 -1.70 -1.99 -16.47
N SER A 16 -2.78 -2.78 -16.59
CA SER A 16 -2.73 -4.23 -16.80
C SER A 16 -3.74 -4.64 -17.87
N CYS A 17 -3.40 -5.62 -18.71
CA CYS A 17 -4.27 -6.12 -19.79
C CYS A 17 -3.82 -7.51 -20.27
N PRO A 18 -4.63 -8.25 -21.07
CA PRO A 18 -4.15 -9.43 -21.76
C PRO A 18 -2.94 -9.12 -22.66
N ASP A 19 -1.88 -9.91 -22.55
CA ASP A 19 -0.64 -9.69 -23.29
C ASP A 19 -0.83 -9.92 -24.78
N GLN A 20 -0.34 -8.99 -25.58
CA GLN A 20 -0.39 -9.03 -27.05
C GLN A 20 0.59 -8.03 -27.68
N PRO A 21 1.03 -8.28 -28.93
CA PRO A 21 1.91 -7.34 -29.63
C PRO A 21 1.30 -5.93 -29.76
N GLY A 22 2.14 -4.91 -29.61
CA GLY A 22 1.80 -3.51 -29.89
C GLY A 22 1.41 -2.67 -28.69
N ILE A 23 1.23 -3.25 -27.49
CA ILE A 23 0.88 -2.48 -26.27
C ILE A 23 1.92 -1.39 -25.98
N VAL A 24 3.20 -1.77 -25.87
CA VAL A 24 4.29 -0.83 -25.57
C VAL A 24 4.35 0.29 -26.60
N HIS A 25 4.28 -0.05 -27.90
CA HIS A 25 4.31 0.92 -28.98
C HIS A 25 3.12 1.89 -28.90
N ALA A 26 1.92 1.39 -28.66
CA ALA A 26 0.72 2.20 -28.56
C ALA A 26 0.80 3.19 -27.38
N VAL A 27 1.28 2.74 -26.22
CA VAL A 27 1.46 3.62 -25.05
C VAL A 27 2.55 4.65 -25.30
N SER A 28 3.72 4.24 -25.80
CA SER A 28 4.81 5.19 -26.07
C SER A 28 4.47 6.18 -27.19
N GLY A 29 3.75 5.72 -28.22
CA GLY A 29 3.28 6.53 -29.33
C GLY A 29 2.26 7.56 -28.84
N MET A 30 1.30 7.15 -28.00
CA MET A 30 0.33 8.04 -27.37
C MET A 30 1.00 9.19 -26.60
N VAL A 31 2.04 8.90 -25.81
CA VAL A 31 2.80 9.94 -25.09
C VAL A 31 3.50 10.89 -26.07
N SER A 32 4.24 10.34 -27.05
CA SER A 32 5.00 11.14 -28.02
C SER A 32 4.09 12.02 -28.91
N GLU A 33 2.98 11.48 -29.41
CA GLU A 33 1.97 12.20 -30.20
C GLU A 33 1.23 13.26 -29.40
N SER A 34 1.32 13.22 -28.07
CA SER A 34 0.74 14.24 -27.19
C SER A 34 1.77 15.31 -26.80
N GLY A 35 2.95 15.30 -27.44
CA GLY A 35 4.05 16.21 -27.13
C GLY A 35 4.74 15.91 -25.80
N GLY A 36 4.52 14.72 -25.23
CA GLY A 36 5.08 14.33 -23.95
C GLY A 36 6.44 13.65 -24.07
N ASN A 37 7.11 13.54 -22.92
CA ASN A 37 8.36 12.82 -22.77
C ASN A 37 8.24 11.77 -21.66
N ILE A 38 8.73 10.55 -21.92
CA ILE A 38 8.77 9.48 -20.91
C ILE A 38 9.98 9.68 -19.99
N LEU A 39 9.73 9.68 -18.68
CA LEU A 39 10.75 9.82 -17.64
C LEU A 39 11.26 8.47 -17.15
N GLN A 40 10.35 7.55 -16.89
CA GLN A 40 10.64 6.18 -16.49
C GLN A 40 9.59 5.27 -17.13
N SER A 41 10.02 4.11 -17.59
CA SER A 41 9.12 3.08 -18.12
C SER A 41 9.59 1.72 -17.62
N ALA A 42 8.66 0.91 -17.16
CA ALA A 42 8.88 -0.48 -16.81
C ALA A 42 7.67 -1.31 -17.24
N GLN A 43 7.94 -2.53 -17.69
CA GLN A 43 6.91 -3.47 -18.12
C GLN A 43 7.25 -4.90 -17.71
N PHE A 44 6.21 -5.71 -17.57
CA PHE A 44 6.32 -7.12 -17.23
C PHE A 44 5.17 -7.89 -17.88
N GLY A 45 5.48 -8.92 -18.66
CA GLY A 45 4.52 -9.91 -19.12
C GLY A 45 4.59 -11.13 -18.21
N ASP A 46 3.47 -11.50 -17.59
CA ASP A 46 3.35 -12.70 -16.78
C ASP A 46 2.93 -13.89 -17.67
N PRO A 47 3.84 -14.85 -17.96
CA PRO A 47 3.51 -15.99 -18.79
C PRO A 47 2.53 -16.96 -18.12
N ASP A 48 2.39 -16.95 -16.79
CA ASP A 48 1.47 -17.83 -16.06
C ASP A 48 0.01 -17.39 -16.24
N THR A 49 -0.23 -16.08 -16.20
CA THR A 49 -1.58 -15.49 -16.26
C THR A 49 -1.94 -14.96 -17.65
N GLY A 50 -0.95 -14.78 -18.53
CA GLY A 50 -1.12 -14.15 -19.84
C GLY A 50 -1.42 -12.65 -19.75
N LEU A 51 -1.11 -12.01 -18.61
CA LEU A 51 -1.31 -10.59 -18.39
C LEU A 51 -0.03 -9.80 -18.62
N PHE A 52 -0.17 -8.61 -19.18
CA PHE A 52 0.87 -7.61 -19.35
C PHE A 52 0.63 -6.44 -18.39
N PHE A 53 1.69 -6.00 -17.72
CA PHE A 53 1.71 -4.89 -16.77
C PHE A 53 2.69 -3.83 -17.21
N MET A 54 2.35 -2.56 -17.03
CA MET A 54 3.25 -1.46 -17.35
C MET A 54 3.04 -0.28 -16.41
N ARG A 55 4.15 0.39 -16.07
CA ARG A 55 4.19 1.66 -15.36
C ARG A 55 5.03 2.64 -16.16
N VAL A 56 4.45 3.77 -16.52
CA VAL A 56 5.12 4.84 -17.26
C VAL A 56 4.95 6.15 -16.51
N SER A 57 6.05 6.79 -16.11
CA SER A 57 6.04 8.20 -15.73
C SER A 57 6.39 9.08 -16.91
N MET A 58 5.74 10.22 -17.02
CA MET A 58 5.84 11.12 -18.17
C MET A 58 5.68 12.59 -17.76
N ASP A 59 6.36 13.47 -18.48
CA ASP A 59 6.04 14.90 -18.56
C ASP A 59 5.14 15.10 -19.79
N VAL A 60 3.98 15.75 -19.63
CA VAL A 60 3.01 15.97 -20.71
C VAL A 60 2.37 17.36 -20.62
N PRO A 61 1.97 17.98 -21.75
CA PRO A 61 1.28 19.26 -21.72
C PRO A 61 -0.15 19.23 -21.15
N SER A 62 -0.83 18.06 -21.21
CA SER A 62 -2.25 17.95 -20.85
C SER A 62 -2.63 16.54 -20.35
N ARG A 63 -3.05 16.45 -19.09
CA ARG A 63 -3.62 15.25 -18.46
C ARG A 63 -4.86 14.76 -19.19
N GLU A 64 -5.77 15.66 -19.55
CA GLU A 64 -7.02 15.32 -20.25
C GLU A 64 -6.76 14.63 -21.60
N THR A 65 -5.73 15.08 -22.31
CA THR A 65 -5.31 14.45 -23.58
C THR A 65 -4.82 13.02 -23.36
N ILE A 66 -3.96 12.81 -22.35
CA ILE A 66 -3.45 11.47 -22.01
C ILE A 66 -4.59 10.56 -21.55
N GLU A 67 -5.48 11.05 -20.70
CA GLU A 67 -6.65 10.33 -20.22
C GLU A 67 -7.56 9.89 -21.37
N THR A 68 -7.92 10.80 -22.26
CA THR A 68 -8.76 10.50 -23.45
C THR A 68 -8.12 9.46 -24.36
N LYS A 69 -6.83 9.62 -24.69
CA LYS A 69 -6.12 8.66 -25.54
C LYS A 69 -5.96 7.30 -24.85
N THR A 70 -5.69 7.29 -23.55
CA THR A 70 -5.58 6.06 -22.75
C THR A 70 -6.91 5.32 -22.72
N GLN A 71 -8.05 6.01 -22.61
CA GLN A 71 -9.37 5.39 -22.69
C GLN A 71 -9.59 4.67 -24.02
N GLY A 72 -9.13 5.24 -25.14
CA GLY A 72 -9.16 4.58 -26.46
C GLY A 72 -8.27 3.32 -26.52
N LEU A 73 -7.08 3.38 -25.93
CA LEU A 73 -6.20 2.21 -25.81
C LEU A 73 -6.81 1.14 -24.90
N ALA A 74 -7.43 1.54 -23.80
CA ALA A 74 -8.07 0.65 -22.84
C ALA A 74 -9.21 -0.14 -23.49
N ALA A 75 -10.03 0.51 -24.31
CA ALA A 75 -11.08 -0.18 -25.08
C ALA A 75 -10.49 -1.19 -26.08
N ARG A 76 -9.38 -0.83 -26.75
CA ARG A 76 -8.73 -1.70 -27.74
C ARG A 76 -8.03 -2.92 -27.12
N TYR A 77 -7.32 -2.71 -26.01
CA TYR A 77 -6.45 -3.71 -25.40
C TYR A 77 -7.05 -4.34 -24.14
N GLN A 78 -8.26 -3.94 -23.73
CA GLN A 78 -8.92 -4.37 -22.49
C GLN A 78 -8.07 -4.03 -21.26
N MET A 79 -7.60 -2.77 -21.20
CA MET A 79 -6.76 -2.32 -20.09
C MET A 79 -7.60 -1.94 -18.88
N ASP A 80 -7.21 -2.46 -17.72
CA ASP A 80 -7.44 -1.80 -16.44
C ASP A 80 -6.28 -0.82 -16.21
N TRP A 81 -6.58 0.44 -15.94
CA TRP A 81 -5.57 1.49 -15.88
C TRP A 81 -5.90 2.58 -14.86
N ASN A 82 -4.86 3.23 -14.37
CA ASN A 82 -4.94 4.40 -13.51
C ASN A 82 -3.91 5.44 -13.97
N LEU A 83 -4.33 6.70 -13.99
CA LEU A 83 -3.47 7.86 -14.28
C LEU A 83 -3.49 8.80 -13.09
N ASP A 84 -2.33 9.09 -12.54
CA ASP A 84 -2.18 9.98 -11.39
C ASP A 84 -1.03 10.97 -11.59
N GLU A 85 -0.91 11.92 -10.68
CA GLU A 85 0.13 12.92 -10.63
C GLU A 85 1.32 12.43 -9.80
N ILE A 86 2.54 12.59 -10.33
CA ILE A 86 3.74 12.20 -9.62
C ILE A 86 4.00 13.19 -8.48
N GLY A 87 4.19 12.64 -7.28
CA GLY A 87 4.56 13.41 -6.10
C GLY A 87 3.38 14.00 -5.34
N ARG A 88 2.14 13.80 -5.82
CA ARG A 88 0.93 14.10 -5.05
C ARG A 88 0.87 13.17 -3.83
N PRO A 89 0.78 13.69 -2.59
CA PRO A 89 0.61 12.83 -1.42
C PRO A 89 -0.71 12.07 -1.49
N LEU A 90 -0.65 10.76 -1.28
CA LEU A 90 -1.83 9.90 -1.30
C LEU A 90 -2.64 10.07 -0.02
N ARG A 91 -3.93 10.39 -0.13
CA ARG A 91 -4.79 10.63 1.05
C ARG A 91 -4.98 9.32 1.82
N THR A 92 -4.55 9.28 3.06
CA THR A 92 -4.36 8.04 3.80
C THR A 92 -4.96 8.11 5.21
N VAL A 93 -5.66 7.06 5.61
CA VAL A 93 -6.02 6.80 7.01
C VAL A 93 -5.14 5.70 7.57
N ILE A 94 -4.61 5.91 8.78
CA ILE A 94 -3.86 4.89 9.51
C ILE A 94 -4.72 4.35 10.65
N MET A 95 -5.03 3.06 10.60
CA MET A 95 -5.78 2.37 11.65
C MET A 95 -4.84 1.68 12.63
N VAL A 96 -5.12 1.84 13.93
CA VAL A 96 -4.23 1.37 15.01
C VAL A 96 -4.98 0.75 16.17
N SER A 97 -4.31 -0.16 16.89
CA SER A 97 -4.77 -0.64 18.20
C SER A 97 -3.91 -0.07 19.33
N LYS A 98 -3.11 -0.90 20.02
CA LYS A 98 -2.31 -0.46 21.18
C LYS A 98 -0.82 -0.40 20.93
N GLU A 99 -0.33 -1.07 19.88
CA GLU A 99 1.09 -1.11 19.55
C GLU A 99 1.44 0.05 18.62
N GLY A 100 2.32 0.95 19.08
CA GLY A 100 2.58 2.22 18.40
C GLY A 100 3.76 2.23 17.42
N HIS A 101 4.58 1.17 17.34
CA HIS A 101 5.85 1.21 16.60
C HIS A 101 5.69 1.48 15.10
N CYS A 102 4.71 0.85 14.44
CA CYS A 102 4.40 1.13 13.04
C CYS A 102 3.84 2.55 12.84
N LEU A 103 2.93 3.00 13.72
CA LEU A 103 2.37 4.36 13.64
C LEU A 103 3.46 5.43 13.77
N SER A 104 4.33 5.29 14.78
CA SER A 104 5.43 6.24 15.01
C SER A 104 6.39 6.30 13.82
N ASP A 105 6.73 5.16 13.22
CA ASP A 105 7.64 5.12 12.07
C ASP A 105 7.02 5.76 10.82
N LEU A 106 5.75 5.45 10.51
CA LEU A 106 5.03 6.05 9.39
C LEU A 106 4.93 7.58 9.54
N LEU A 107 4.46 8.06 10.70
CA LEU A 107 4.31 9.50 10.95
C LEU A 107 5.64 10.24 10.97
N TYR A 108 6.71 9.62 11.48
CA TYR A 108 8.06 10.16 11.39
C TYR A 108 8.50 10.36 9.93
N ARG A 109 8.31 9.34 9.07
CA ARG A 109 8.69 9.41 7.65
C ARG A 109 7.86 10.41 6.86
N VAL A 110 6.58 10.56 7.18
CA VAL A 110 5.73 11.62 6.59
C VAL A 110 6.29 12.99 6.94
N ARG A 111 6.60 13.24 8.23
CA ARG A 111 7.18 14.51 8.67
C ARG A 111 8.54 14.81 8.02
N ASP A 112 9.32 13.77 7.71
CA ASP A 112 10.63 13.88 7.05
C ASP A 112 10.52 13.92 5.50
N ASN A 113 9.30 13.97 4.94
CA ASN A 113 9.04 13.90 3.49
C ASN A 113 9.59 12.62 2.81
N ALA A 114 9.83 11.56 3.58
CA ALA A 114 10.34 10.28 3.09
C ALA A 114 9.23 9.31 2.66
N LEU A 115 7.97 9.61 2.98
CA LEU A 115 6.78 8.82 2.66
C LEU A 115 5.71 9.73 2.02
N PRO A 116 5.35 9.54 0.74
CA PRO A 116 4.47 10.45 0.00
C PRO A 116 2.98 10.17 0.27
N ILE A 117 2.58 10.26 1.54
CA ILE A 117 1.17 10.14 1.96
C ILE A 117 0.74 11.38 2.74
N ASP A 118 -0.53 11.77 2.58
CA ASP A 118 -1.20 12.74 3.43
C ASP A 118 -2.02 11.99 4.48
N VAL A 119 -1.60 12.03 5.76
CA VAL A 119 -2.30 11.30 6.83
C VAL A 119 -3.48 12.13 7.31
N CYS A 120 -4.65 11.90 6.74
CA CYS A 120 -5.86 12.66 7.05
C CYS A 120 -6.37 12.39 8.47
N ALA A 121 -6.23 11.15 8.96
CA ALA A 121 -6.56 10.80 10.33
C ALA A 121 -5.86 9.50 10.78
N VAL A 122 -5.64 9.40 12.09
CA VAL A 122 -5.38 8.13 12.78
C VAL A 122 -6.68 7.64 13.39
N VAL A 123 -7.11 6.44 13.05
CA VAL A 123 -8.33 5.81 13.58
C VAL A 123 -7.94 4.71 14.55
N GLY A 124 -8.24 4.89 15.84
CA GLY A 124 -7.93 3.92 16.88
C GLY A 124 -9.17 3.24 17.43
N ASN A 125 -9.10 1.94 17.73
CA ASN A 125 -10.13 1.26 18.55
C ASN A 125 -9.88 1.39 20.06
N HIS A 126 -8.74 1.98 20.44
CA HIS A 126 -8.36 2.31 21.81
C HIS A 126 -7.73 3.72 21.85
N PRO A 127 -7.78 4.44 22.99
CA PRO A 127 -7.21 5.79 23.10
C PRO A 127 -5.68 5.80 23.26
N ASP A 128 -5.04 4.64 23.49
CA ASP A 128 -3.64 4.49 23.87
C ASP A 128 -2.65 5.26 22.98
N LEU A 129 -2.93 5.35 21.68
CA LEU A 129 -2.04 5.97 20.69
C LEU A 129 -2.45 7.39 20.29
N SER A 130 -3.50 7.97 20.90
CA SER A 130 -3.88 9.37 20.70
C SER A 130 -2.74 10.34 20.97
N PRO A 131 -1.91 10.19 22.03
CA PRO A 131 -0.79 11.10 22.28
C PRO A 131 0.24 11.12 21.14
N ILE A 132 0.45 9.98 20.45
CA ILE A 132 1.37 9.91 19.30
C ILE A 132 0.81 10.72 18.14
N ALA A 133 -0.46 10.53 17.80
CA ALA A 133 -1.11 11.30 16.73
C ALA A 133 -1.07 12.81 17.03
N THR A 134 -1.36 13.21 18.27
CA THR A 134 -1.27 14.61 18.72
C THR A 134 0.14 15.17 18.59
N PHE A 135 1.18 14.41 18.94
CA PHE A 135 2.57 14.85 18.80
C PHE A 135 2.95 15.18 17.34
N TYR A 136 2.43 14.40 16.39
CA TYR A 136 2.61 14.64 14.95
C TYR A 136 1.56 15.56 14.33
N GLN A 137 0.66 16.15 15.15
CA GLN A 137 -0.40 17.06 14.71
C GLN A 137 -1.39 16.43 13.72
N VAL A 138 -1.66 15.13 13.87
CA VAL A 138 -2.64 14.39 13.05
C VAL A 138 -3.93 14.17 13.85
N PRO A 139 -5.13 14.37 13.25
CA PRO A 139 -6.39 14.08 13.91
C PRO A 139 -6.47 12.63 14.39
N PHE A 140 -6.90 12.42 15.64
CA PHE A 140 -7.16 11.10 16.18
C PHE A 140 -8.66 10.87 16.34
N ILE A 141 -9.18 9.82 15.70
CA ILE A 141 -10.59 9.44 15.76
C ILE A 141 -10.72 8.13 16.53
N LEU A 142 -11.30 8.19 17.72
CA LEU A 142 -11.61 7.01 18.51
C LEU A 142 -12.89 6.35 17.99
N VAL A 143 -12.77 5.09 17.56
CA VAL A 143 -13.86 4.22 17.11
C VAL A 143 -13.79 2.90 17.88
N PRO A 144 -14.38 2.82 19.09
CA PRO A 144 -14.36 1.59 19.87
C PRO A 144 -15.06 0.45 19.14
N VAL A 145 -14.48 -0.75 19.16
CA VAL A 145 -15.04 -1.94 18.50
C VAL A 145 -15.33 -3.03 19.53
N THR A 146 -16.56 -3.52 19.50
CA THR A 146 -17.10 -4.67 20.21
C THR A 146 -17.75 -5.61 19.20
N LYS A 147 -18.14 -6.82 19.62
CA LYS A 147 -18.84 -7.75 18.73
C LYS A 147 -20.16 -7.18 18.22
N ASP A 148 -20.88 -6.43 19.06
CA ASP A 148 -22.22 -5.93 18.76
C ASP A 148 -22.21 -4.65 17.91
N ASN A 149 -21.12 -3.87 17.95
CA ASN A 149 -21.04 -2.58 17.25
C ASN A 149 -20.13 -2.61 16.01
N LYS A 150 -19.51 -3.76 15.68
CA LYS A 150 -18.56 -3.87 14.57
C LYS A 150 -19.13 -3.36 13.23
N PRO A 151 -20.37 -3.70 12.83
CA PRO A 151 -20.94 -3.16 11.59
C PRO A 151 -21.04 -1.63 11.57
N GLN A 152 -21.36 -1.01 12.71
CA GLN A 152 -21.45 0.45 12.84
C GLN A 152 -20.07 1.10 12.85
N ALA A 153 -19.09 0.46 13.50
CA ALA A 153 -17.70 0.93 13.51
C ALA A 153 -17.09 0.92 12.09
N GLU A 154 -17.30 -0.15 11.33
CA GLU A 154 -16.86 -0.24 9.94
C GLU A 154 -17.62 0.72 9.02
N GLN A 155 -18.92 0.96 9.26
CA GLN A 155 -19.66 1.97 8.52
C GLN A 155 -19.10 3.37 8.77
N ARG A 156 -18.76 3.73 10.01
CA ARG A 156 -18.12 5.01 10.32
C ARG A 156 -16.76 5.18 9.62
N LEU A 157 -16.00 4.10 9.45
CA LEU A 157 -14.77 4.12 8.65
C LEU A 157 -15.08 4.38 7.17
N LEU A 158 -16.07 3.71 6.59
CA LEU A 158 -16.48 3.93 5.20
C LEU A 158 -16.98 5.36 4.97
N ASP A 159 -17.76 5.90 5.90
CA ASP A 159 -18.25 7.28 5.83
C ASP A 159 -17.08 8.28 5.86
N LEU A 160 -16.06 8.03 6.68
CA LEU A 160 -14.82 8.81 6.69
C LEU A 160 -14.06 8.69 5.37
N VAL A 161 -13.93 7.47 4.85
CA VAL A 161 -13.25 7.22 3.57
C VAL A 161 -13.90 8.00 2.43
N GLU A 162 -15.23 8.00 2.37
CA GLU A 162 -15.99 8.72 1.36
C GLU A 162 -15.91 10.24 1.55
N ALA A 163 -16.17 10.73 2.76
CA ALA A 163 -16.17 12.17 3.06
C ALA A 163 -14.82 12.82 2.82
N GLU A 164 -13.74 12.16 3.23
CA GLU A 164 -12.37 12.68 3.11
C GLU A 164 -11.67 12.25 1.84
N LYS A 165 -12.35 11.51 0.94
CA LYS A 165 -11.77 10.95 -0.29
C LYS A 165 -10.46 10.21 -0.03
N ILE A 166 -10.45 9.38 1.01
CA ILE A 166 -9.28 8.59 1.42
C ILE A 166 -8.99 7.57 0.33
N GLU A 167 -7.75 7.47 -0.11
CA GLU A 167 -7.33 6.60 -1.21
C GLU A 167 -6.70 5.31 -0.68
N LEU A 168 -6.03 5.37 0.47
CA LEU A 168 -5.38 4.24 1.14
C LEU A 168 -5.78 4.14 2.62
N VAL A 169 -6.01 2.91 3.08
CA VAL A 169 -6.10 2.58 4.50
C VAL A 169 -4.91 1.71 4.90
N VAL A 170 -4.20 2.08 5.96
CA VAL A 170 -3.06 1.31 6.48
C VAL A 170 -3.41 0.73 7.85
N LEU A 171 -3.40 -0.59 7.97
CA LEU A 171 -3.56 -1.28 9.25
C LEU A 171 -2.18 -1.37 9.94
N ALA A 172 -1.81 -0.32 10.67
CA ALA A 172 -0.57 -0.27 11.44
C ALA A 172 -0.77 -1.04 12.77
N ARG A 173 -0.70 -2.37 12.70
CA ARG A 173 -0.97 -3.30 13.81
C ARG A 173 -2.37 -3.09 14.41
N TYR A 174 -3.35 -2.93 13.54
CA TYR A 174 -4.76 -2.98 13.90
C TYR A 174 -5.19 -4.42 14.17
N MET A 175 -5.72 -4.69 15.37
CA MET A 175 -5.93 -6.06 15.85
C MET A 175 -7.35 -6.60 15.59
N GLN A 176 -8.26 -5.80 15.01
CA GLN A 176 -9.59 -6.29 14.65
C GLN A 176 -9.56 -6.82 13.22
N ILE A 177 -10.12 -8.02 13.04
CA ILE A 177 -10.39 -8.60 11.73
C ILE A 177 -11.44 -7.71 11.05
N LEU A 178 -11.22 -7.30 9.80
CA LEU A 178 -12.19 -6.55 9.00
C LEU A 178 -13.26 -7.50 8.45
N SER A 179 -14.49 -7.04 8.24
CA SER A 179 -15.52 -7.85 7.58
C SER A 179 -15.28 -7.97 6.07
N ASP A 180 -15.78 -9.05 5.47
CA ASP A 180 -15.76 -9.27 4.03
C ASP A 180 -16.34 -8.09 3.24
N ARG A 181 -17.40 -7.46 3.76
CA ARG A 181 -18.03 -6.28 3.17
C ARG A 181 -17.05 -5.11 3.06
N LEU A 182 -16.29 -4.86 4.12
CA LEU A 182 -15.29 -3.79 4.13
C LEU A 182 -14.12 -4.12 3.20
N CYS A 183 -13.63 -5.37 3.25
CA CYS A 183 -12.55 -5.83 2.38
C CYS A 183 -12.90 -5.71 0.89
N GLN A 184 -14.13 -6.09 0.50
CA GLN A 184 -14.59 -5.98 -0.89
C GLN A 184 -14.71 -4.52 -1.35
N LYS A 185 -15.30 -3.65 -0.52
CA LYS A 185 -15.46 -2.22 -0.85
C LYS A 185 -14.13 -1.48 -1.04
N MET A 186 -13.09 -1.94 -0.35
CA MET A 186 -11.76 -1.31 -0.32
C MET A 186 -10.68 -2.23 -0.90
N SER A 187 -11.05 -3.14 -1.80
CA SER A 187 -10.13 -4.08 -2.42
C SER A 187 -8.97 -3.32 -3.09
N GLY A 188 -7.74 -3.78 -2.86
CA GLY A 188 -6.52 -3.12 -3.36
C GLY A 188 -6.17 -1.80 -2.67
N ARG A 189 -6.91 -1.37 -1.64
CA ARG A 189 -6.75 -0.07 -0.96
C ARG A 189 -6.58 -0.18 0.55
N ILE A 190 -6.39 -1.40 1.07
CA ILE A 190 -6.05 -1.65 2.47
C ILE A 190 -4.75 -2.43 2.54
N ILE A 191 -3.71 -1.85 3.16
CA ILE A 191 -2.44 -2.52 3.42
C ILE A 191 -2.37 -2.92 4.89
N ASN A 192 -2.04 -4.19 5.15
CA ASN A 192 -1.82 -4.71 6.49
C ASN A 192 -0.36 -5.09 6.71
N ILE A 193 0.06 -5.09 7.98
CA ILE A 193 1.34 -5.67 8.41
C ILE A 193 1.07 -6.89 9.30
N HIS A 194 1.61 -8.03 8.88
CA HIS A 194 1.60 -9.25 9.67
C HIS A 194 3.02 -9.52 10.20
N HIS A 195 3.14 -9.83 11.48
CA HIS A 195 4.42 -9.95 12.23
C HIS A 195 5.16 -11.27 11.98
N SER A 196 4.70 -12.06 11.01
CA SER A 196 5.30 -13.33 10.65
C SER A 196 5.64 -13.36 9.15
N PHE A 197 6.58 -14.22 8.82
CA PHE A 197 6.82 -14.60 7.44
C PHE A 197 5.73 -15.60 7.05
N LEU A 198 4.68 -15.11 6.39
CA LEU A 198 3.60 -15.99 5.92
C LEU A 198 4.20 -17.07 5.00
N PRO A 199 3.83 -18.37 5.18
CA PRO A 199 2.71 -18.89 5.99
C PRO A 199 3.05 -19.37 7.42
N SER A 200 4.15 -18.94 8.05
CA SER A 200 4.63 -19.51 9.33
C SER A 200 4.02 -18.87 10.59
N PHE A 201 3.68 -19.69 11.61
CA PHE A 201 3.19 -19.30 12.95
C PHE A 201 1.86 -18.53 13.00
N LYS A 202 0.74 -19.24 12.74
CA LYS A 202 -0.63 -18.74 12.97
C LYS A 202 -0.99 -18.77 14.47
N GLY A 203 -1.80 -17.82 14.94
CA GLY A 203 -2.41 -17.83 16.29
C GLY A 203 -1.75 -16.92 17.33
N ALA A 204 -2.09 -17.14 18.62
CA ALA A 204 -1.68 -16.27 19.72
C ALA A 204 -0.19 -16.43 20.11
N LYS A 205 0.43 -15.34 20.58
CA LYS A 205 1.83 -15.28 21.08
C LYS A 205 2.88 -15.82 20.07
N PRO A 206 2.91 -15.27 18.85
CA PRO A 206 3.80 -15.70 17.77
C PRO A 206 5.29 -15.72 18.17
N TYR A 207 5.76 -14.70 18.88
CA TYR A 207 7.15 -14.61 19.33
C TYR A 207 7.53 -15.66 20.39
N ALA A 208 6.57 -16.10 21.22
CA ALA A 208 6.81 -17.19 22.16
C ALA A 208 6.99 -18.51 21.42
N GLN A 209 6.11 -18.80 20.44
CA GLN A 209 6.23 -19.99 19.60
C GLN A 209 7.55 -20.01 18.81
N ALA A 210 7.95 -18.86 18.25
CA ALA A 210 9.21 -18.71 17.54
C ALA A 210 10.43 -18.95 18.44
N HIS A 211 10.40 -18.40 19.67
CA HIS A 211 11.43 -18.60 20.68
C HIS A 211 11.54 -20.08 21.08
N ASP A 212 10.43 -20.71 21.45
CA ASP A 212 10.37 -22.12 21.87
C ASP A 212 10.82 -23.07 20.75
N ARG A 213 10.52 -22.72 19.49
CA ARG A 213 10.97 -23.46 18.31
C ARG A 213 12.44 -23.24 17.97
N GLY A 214 13.09 -22.23 18.57
CA GLY A 214 14.49 -21.89 18.39
C GLY A 214 14.81 -21.34 17.00
N VAL A 215 13.89 -20.59 16.38
CA VAL A 215 14.09 -20.03 15.03
C VAL A 215 15.35 -19.17 14.94
N LYS A 216 15.88 -19.02 13.73
CA LYS A 216 17.08 -18.19 13.45
C LYS A 216 16.75 -16.94 12.62
N LEU A 217 15.49 -16.82 12.22
CA LEU A 217 14.94 -15.71 11.48
C LEU A 217 13.55 -15.40 12.04
N ILE A 218 13.26 -14.13 12.17
CA ILE A 218 11.90 -13.59 12.30
C ILE A 218 11.65 -12.66 11.12
N GLY A 219 10.40 -12.47 10.72
CA GLY A 219 10.09 -11.67 9.55
C GLY A 219 8.74 -11.00 9.66
N ALA A 220 8.47 -10.08 8.74
CA ALA A 220 7.16 -9.46 8.61
C ALA A 220 6.74 -9.45 7.15
N THR A 221 5.44 -9.43 6.92
CA THR A 221 4.83 -9.43 5.60
C THR A 221 3.82 -8.28 5.52
N ALA A 222 4.04 -7.35 4.60
CA ALA A 222 3.03 -6.39 4.20
C ALA A 222 2.26 -6.91 2.98
N HIS A 223 0.93 -6.83 3.05
CA HIS A 223 0.05 -7.37 2.01
C HIS A 223 -1.22 -6.55 1.89
N TYR A 224 -1.92 -6.65 0.76
CA TYR A 224 -3.28 -6.14 0.65
C TYR A 224 -4.24 -7.00 1.46
N VAL A 225 -5.24 -6.39 2.10
CA VAL A 225 -6.27 -7.13 2.82
C VAL A 225 -7.30 -7.66 1.85
N THR A 226 -7.72 -8.91 2.07
CA THR A 226 -8.85 -9.54 1.38
C THR A 226 -9.83 -10.11 2.43
N ALA A 227 -10.91 -10.75 1.99
CA ALA A 227 -11.80 -11.48 2.90
C ALA A 227 -11.10 -12.67 3.57
N ASP A 228 -10.11 -13.26 2.90
CA ASP A 228 -9.30 -14.33 3.46
C ASP A 228 -8.22 -13.75 4.39
N LEU A 229 -8.35 -14.05 5.69
CA LEU A 229 -7.52 -13.49 6.74
C LEU A 229 -6.04 -13.83 6.54
N ASP A 230 -5.19 -12.80 6.49
CA ASP A 230 -3.73 -12.91 6.32
C ASP A 230 -3.29 -13.65 5.04
N GLU A 231 -4.13 -13.70 4.01
CA GLU A 231 -3.85 -14.45 2.75
C GLU A 231 -3.94 -13.58 1.49
N GLY A 232 -4.00 -12.26 1.66
CA GLY A 232 -4.05 -11.34 0.52
C GLY A 232 -2.72 -11.16 -0.20
N PRO A 233 -2.73 -10.53 -1.39
CA PRO A 233 -1.54 -10.36 -2.22
C PRO A 233 -0.39 -9.65 -1.50
N ILE A 234 0.75 -10.34 -1.39
CA ILE A 234 1.96 -9.85 -0.71
C ILE A 234 2.55 -8.68 -1.50
N ILE A 235 2.90 -7.60 -0.80
CA ILE A 235 3.57 -6.41 -1.37
C ILE A 235 5.06 -6.43 -1.02
N GLU A 236 5.40 -6.71 0.24
CA GLU A 236 6.79 -6.71 0.70
C GLU A 236 6.99 -7.68 1.87
N GLN A 237 8.19 -8.26 1.93
CA GLN A 237 8.65 -9.09 3.04
C GLN A 237 10.11 -8.79 3.39
N ASP A 238 10.43 -8.80 4.68
CA ASP A 238 11.81 -8.71 5.17
C ASP A 238 11.97 -9.61 6.41
N VAL A 239 13.22 -9.91 6.74
CA VAL A 239 13.60 -10.76 7.87
C VAL A 239 14.73 -10.14 8.69
N ALA A 240 14.83 -10.55 9.94
CA ALA A 240 15.97 -10.28 10.80
C ALA A 240 16.47 -11.57 11.44
N ARG A 241 17.79 -11.67 11.62
CA ARG A 241 18.43 -12.79 12.31
C ARG A 241 18.22 -12.70 13.81
N VAL A 242 17.78 -13.81 14.40
CA VAL A 242 17.70 -14.00 15.85
C VAL A 242 18.57 -15.19 16.25
N ASP A 243 19.05 -15.21 17.47
CA ASP A 243 19.84 -16.33 18.00
C ASP A 243 19.39 -16.75 19.41
N HIS A 244 20.08 -17.75 19.96
CA HIS A 244 19.76 -18.36 21.23
C HIS A 244 20.05 -17.47 22.45
N THR A 245 20.67 -16.31 22.26
CA THR A 245 20.95 -15.34 23.33
C THR A 245 19.78 -14.39 23.58
N LEU A 246 18.83 -14.30 22.63
CA LEU A 246 17.68 -13.42 22.73
C LEU A 246 16.56 -14.03 23.57
N THR A 247 16.03 -13.22 24.48
CA THR A 247 14.76 -13.53 25.17
C THR A 247 13.58 -13.31 24.22
N THR A 248 12.41 -13.87 24.55
CA THR A 248 11.16 -13.62 23.79
C THR A 248 10.85 -12.12 23.64
N ALA A 249 11.10 -11.32 24.69
CA ALA A 249 10.87 -9.87 24.65
C ALA A 249 11.87 -9.15 23.72
N ALA A 250 13.13 -9.60 23.66
CA ALA A 250 14.11 -9.07 22.72
C ALA A 250 13.76 -9.43 21.27
N MET A 251 13.32 -10.68 21.03
CA MET A 251 12.82 -11.09 19.71
C MET A 251 11.61 -10.27 19.28
N GLN A 252 10.68 -9.96 20.19
CA GLN A 252 9.52 -9.11 19.88
C GLN A 252 9.96 -7.71 19.44
N LYS A 253 10.90 -7.06 20.16
CA LYS A 253 11.42 -5.75 19.76
C LYS A 253 12.07 -5.78 18.37
N GLN A 254 12.86 -6.81 18.10
CA GLN A 254 13.48 -6.97 16.79
C GLN A 254 12.45 -7.24 15.69
N GLY A 255 11.37 -7.94 16.00
CA GLY A 255 10.26 -8.14 15.08
C GLY A 255 9.50 -6.85 14.78
N GLN A 256 9.24 -6.03 15.79
CA GLN A 256 8.68 -4.68 15.62
C GLN A 256 9.55 -3.81 14.70
N ASP A 257 10.88 -3.99 14.73
CA ASP A 257 11.80 -3.31 13.83
C ASP A 257 11.67 -3.74 12.37
N VAL A 258 11.41 -5.03 12.13
CA VAL A 258 11.15 -5.55 10.78
C VAL A 258 9.79 -5.05 10.29
N GLU A 259 8.75 -5.14 11.13
CA GLU A 259 7.39 -4.72 10.81
C GLU A 259 7.31 -3.26 10.34
N ARG A 260 7.96 -2.34 11.07
CA ARG A 260 7.93 -0.91 10.70
C ARG A 260 8.59 -0.66 9.32
N ARG A 261 9.72 -1.31 9.03
CA ARG A 261 10.41 -1.15 7.74
C ARG A 261 9.59 -1.72 6.60
N VAL A 262 9.08 -2.93 6.76
CA VAL A 262 8.28 -3.63 5.74
C VAL A 262 6.99 -2.85 5.43
N LEU A 263 6.27 -2.40 6.46
CA LEU A 263 5.05 -1.63 6.25
C LEU A 263 5.33 -0.29 5.56
N ALA A 264 6.34 0.46 6.02
CA ALA A 264 6.70 1.73 5.41
C ALA A 264 7.10 1.57 3.93
N GLN A 265 7.83 0.50 3.59
CA GLN A 265 8.22 0.23 2.21
C GLN A 265 7.02 -0.12 1.32
N ALA A 266 6.10 -0.96 1.82
CA ALA A 266 4.87 -1.30 1.10
C ALA A 266 3.98 -0.07 0.86
N VAL A 267 3.80 0.77 1.88
CA VAL A 267 3.05 2.04 1.75
C VAL A 267 3.72 2.96 0.74
N LYS A 268 5.05 3.07 0.77
CA LYS A 268 5.81 3.88 -0.19
C LYS A 268 5.60 3.40 -1.62
N TRP A 269 5.75 2.10 -1.88
CA TRP A 269 5.55 1.56 -3.23
C TRP A 269 4.12 1.74 -3.70
N HIS A 270 3.13 1.57 -2.83
CA HIS A 270 1.73 1.83 -3.17
C HIS A 270 1.52 3.30 -3.56
N ALA A 271 1.96 4.24 -2.71
CA ALA A 271 1.82 5.67 -2.95
C ALA A 271 2.60 6.19 -4.16
N GLU A 272 3.65 5.49 -4.59
CA GLU A 272 4.41 5.82 -5.82
C GLU A 272 3.87 5.09 -7.08
N HIS A 273 2.70 4.45 -6.98
CA HIS A 273 2.06 3.67 -8.04
C HIS A 273 2.97 2.57 -8.61
N ARG A 274 3.67 1.85 -7.73
CA ARG A 274 4.62 0.78 -8.10
C ARG A 274 4.06 -0.62 -7.91
N VAL A 275 2.89 -0.75 -7.30
CA VAL A 275 2.26 -2.04 -6.97
C VAL A 275 1.04 -2.24 -7.86
N LEU A 276 1.06 -3.28 -8.70
CA LEU A 276 -0.10 -3.70 -9.48
C LEU A 276 -0.58 -5.08 -9.00
N LEU A 277 -1.89 -5.26 -8.85
CA LEU A 277 -2.50 -6.54 -8.48
C LEU A 277 -2.44 -7.52 -9.66
N ASN A 278 -2.13 -8.78 -9.37
CA ASN A 278 -2.09 -9.86 -10.35
C ASN A 278 -2.71 -11.12 -9.73
N GLY A 279 -4.05 -11.17 -9.71
CA GLY A 279 -4.81 -12.19 -8.98
C GLY A 279 -4.46 -12.19 -7.49
N THR A 280 -3.88 -13.28 -7.01
CA THR A 280 -3.43 -13.45 -5.62
C THR A 280 -2.00 -12.96 -5.36
N ARG A 281 -1.33 -12.42 -6.38
CA ARG A 281 0.06 -11.91 -6.33
C ARG A 281 0.10 -10.41 -6.62
N THR A 282 1.28 -9.82 -6.53
CA THR A 282 1.53 -8.44 -6.97
C THR A 282 2.71 -8.38 -7.94
N VAL A 283 2.71 -7.38 -8.80
CA VAL A 283 3.86 -6.95 -9.61
C VAL A 283 4.39 -5.65 -8.97
N ILE A 284 5.69 -5.63 -8.66
CA ILE A 284 6.34 -4.49 -8.00
C ILE A 284 7.39 -3.87 -8.95
N PHE A 285 7.16 -2.63 -9.39
CA PHE A 285 8.13 -1.86 -10.19
C PHE A 285 9.07 -1.06 -9.28
N ARG A 286 10.25 -1.60 -9.00
CA ARG A 286 11.29 -0.98 -8.15
C ARG A 286 11.93 0.26 -8.79
#